data_AF-A0A7C3QEQ4-F1
#
_entry.id   AF-A0A7C3QEQ4-F1
#
_cell.length_a   1.000
_cell.length_b   1.000
_cell.length_c   1.000
_cell.angle_alpha   90.00
_cell.angle_beta   90.00
_cell.angle_gamma   90.00
#
_symmetry.space_group_name_H-M   'P 1'
#
loop_
_entity.id
_entity.type
_entity.pdbx_description
1 polymer ?
#
loop_
_entity_poly.entity_id
_entity_poly.type
_entity_poly.pdbx_seq_one_letter_code
_entity_poly.pdbx_strand_id
1 'polypeptide(L)'
;EEGQKSTKIWSVKVSPPVTETVHAIRYCVTFVIFGFFVFFAYTVTMTTAQSTEPDLLVRGQTLAQALRQEGRVEEAQTVAALLEAVNPVTQPAYLTTGEVARRIGVSRQTVVNWVKKGWLKGRRIGGRIIIPRGALSEFDDLLTVFDALDADRPPATDEEINAALEPERRNWTWVGKKR
;
A
#
# COMPACT_ATOMS: atom_id res chain seq x y z
N GLU A 1 69.01 0.45 27.38
CA GLU A 1 68.80 1.22 26.13
C GLU A 1 68.12 0.31 25.13
N GLU A 2 66.79 0.35 25.05
CA GLU A 2 66.02 -0.48 24.11
C GLU A 2 65.01 0.43 23.42
N GLY A 3 65.27 0.68 22.14
CA GLY A 3 64.65 1.74 21.34
C GLY A 3 63.28 1.36 20.81
N GLN A 4 62.25 1.99 21.38
CA GLN A 4 60.87 1.97 20.94
C GLN A 4 60.72 2.63 19.55
N LYS A 5 60.70 1.84 18.48
CA LYS A 5 60.40 2.33 17.12
C LYS A 5 58.90 2.42 16.90
N SER A 6 58.36 3.59 17.25
CA SER A 6 57.06 4.08 16.79
C SER A 6 57.09 4.24 15.26
N THR A 7 56.28 3.46 14.54
CA THR A 7 56.00 3.71 13.13
C THR A 7 54.53 4.08 12.97
N LYS A 8 54.37 5.30 12.46
CA LYS A 8 53.12 6.04 12.28
C LYS A 8 52.16 5.28 11.36
N ILE A 9 50.98 4.97 11.89
CA ILE A 9 49.82 4.54 11.12
C ILE A 9 49.30 5.77 10.37
N TRP A 10 49.46 5.79 9.04
CA TRP A 10 48.85 6.78 8.17
C TRP A 10 47.33 6.51 8.14
N SER A 11 46.54 7.36 8.79
CA SER A 11 45.08 7.38 8.60
C SER A 11 44.78 7.94 7.21
N VAL A 12 44.45 7.06 6.27
CA VAL A 12 43.82 7.44 5.01
C VAL A 12 42.39 7.84 5.32
N LYS A 13 42.08 9.13 5.16
CA LYS A 13 40.73 9.67 5.27
C LYS A 13 39.95 9.23 4.02
N VAL A 14 39.29 8.07 4.10
CA VAL A 14 38.41 7.59 3.04
C VAL A 14 37.19 8.50 3.03
N SER A 15 37.00 9.27 1.94
CA SER A 15 35.78 10.04 1.72
C SER A 15 34.55 9.13 1.83
N PRO A 16 33.42 9.61 2.38
CA PRO A 16 32.22 8.80 2.53
C PRO A 16 31.78 8.25 1.16
N PRO A 17 31.33 6.99 1.09
CA PRO A 17 30.87 6.41 -0.15
C PRO A 17 29.64 7.19 -0.66
N VAL A 18 29.60 7.44 -1.97
CA VAL A 18 28.54 8.12 -2.72
C VAL A 18 27.15 7.44 -2.55
N THR A 19 27.10 6.30 -1.86
CA THR A 19 25.86 5.57 -1.53
C THR A 19 24.98 6.28 -0.49
N GLU A 20 25.54 7.10 0.41
CA GLU A 20 24.70 7.89 1.34
C GLU A 20 23.91 9.00 0.62
N THR A 21 24.48 9.57 -0.44
CA THR A 21 23.83 10.62 -1.23
C THR A 21 22.71 10.05 -2.10
N VAL A 22 22.90 8.85 -2.66
CA VAL A 22 21.87 8.19 -3.47
C VAL A 22 20.68 7.72 -2.61
N HIS A 23 20.92 7.22 -1.39
CA HIS A 23 19.82 6.91 -0.47
C HIS A 23 19.05 8.16 -0.05
N ALA A 24 19.74 9.26 0.30
CA ALA A 24 19.08 10.52 0.65
C ALA A 24 18.22 11.08 -0.49
N ILE A 25 18.71 11.00 -1.74
CA ILE A 25 17.95 11.44 -2.91
C ILE A 25 16.77 10.50 -3.21
N ARG A 26 16.94 9.17 -3.07
CA ARG A 26 15.84 8.21 -3.26
C ARG A 26 14.75 8.39 -2.20
N TYR A 27 15.11 8.64 -0.94
CA TYR A 27 14.14 8.97 0.11
C TYR A 27 13.46 10.31 -0.14
N CYS A 28 14.19 11.34 -0.60
CA CYS A 28 13.62 12.67 -0.85
C CYS A 28 12.66 12.68 -2.06
N VAL A 29 13.00 11.99 -3.16
CA VAL A 29 12.12 11.88 -4.34
C VAL A 29 10.88 11.03 -4.03
N THR A 30 11.01 9.96 -3.24
CA THR A 30 9.84 9.20 -2.77
C THR A 30 8.97 10.06 -1.86
N PHE A 31 9.55 10.88 -0.97
CA PHE A 31 8.79 11.75 -0.05
C PHE A 31 8.06 12.91 -0.76
N VAL A 32 8.67 13.50 -1.79
CA VAL A 32 8.05 14.58 -2.57
C VAL A 32 6.96 14.04 -3.49
N ILE A 33 7.15 12.87 -4.13
CA ILE A 33 6.11 12.23 -4.94
C ILE A 33 4.95 11.76 -4.05
N PHE A 34 5.21 11.14 -2.89
CA PHE A 34 4.15 10.72 -1.95
C PHE A 34 3.44 11.92 -1.32
N GLY A 35 4.16 12.99 -0.95
CA GLY A 35 3.58 14.21 -0.39
C GLY A 35 2.70 14.97 -1.38
N PHE A 36 3.13 15.05 -2.65
CA PHE A 36 2.33 15.66 -3.72
C PHE A 36 1.13 14.79 -4.10
N PHE A 37 1.24 13.45 -4.07
CA PHE A 37 0.08 12.56 -4.26
C PHE A 37 -0.93 12.64 -3.12
N VAL A 38 -0.49 12.71 -1.86
CA VAL A 38 -1.40 12.90 -0.71
C VAL A 38 -2.09 14.26 -0.79
N PHE A 39 -1.39 15.31 -1.23
CA PHE A 39 -1.97 16.65 -1.39
C PHE A 39 -2.90 16.75 -2.61
N PHE A 40 -2.53 16.15 -3.74
CA PHE A 40 -3.34 16.14 -4.97
C PHE A 40 -4.58 15.24 -4.84
N ALA A 41 -4.48 14.12 -4.11
CA ALA A 41 -5.64 13.34 -3.71
C ALA A 41 -6.57 14.11 -2.76
N TYR A 42 -6.03 14.99 -1.91
CA TYR A 42 -6.83 15.85 -1.03
C TYR A 42 -7.53 17.00 -1.77
N THR A 43 -6.99 17.49 -2.89
CA THR A 43 -7.59 18.60 -3.65
C THR A 43 -8.50 18.13 -4.79
N VAL A 44 -8.28 16.96 -5.37
CA VAL A 44 -9.15 16.40 -6.43
C VAL A 44 -10.43 15.75 -5.87
N THR A 45 -10.48 15.45 -4.57
CA THR A 45 -11.69 14.92 -3.89
C THR A 45 -12.73 15.98 -3.54
N MET A 46 -12.59 17.24 -4.00
CA MET A 46 -13.53 18.33 -3.71
C MET A 46 -14.47 18.70 -4.87
N THR A 47 -14.50 17.95 -5.98
CA THR A 47 -15.46 18.23 -7.07
C THR A 47 -15.87 16.99 -7.86
N THR A 48 -16.38 15.98 -7.16
CA THR A 48 -17.49 15.19 -7.72
C THR A 48 -18.61 15.25 -6.70
N ALA A 49 -19.73 15.83 -7.11
CA ALA A 49 -20.95 15.78 -6.36
C ALA A 49 -21.38 14.31 -6.27
N GLN A 50 -20.90 13.60 -5.25
CA GLN A 50 -21.49 12.35 -4.78
C GLN A 50 -22.90 12.71 -4.33
N SER A 51 -23.86 12.55 -5.23
CA SER A 51 -25.26 12.36 -4.87
C SER A 51 -25.27 11.32 -3.75
N THR A 52 -25.71 11.75 -2.59
CA THR A 52 -25.46 11.12 -1.30
C THR A 52 -26.02 9.70 -1.33
N GLU A 53 -25.16 8.68 -1.49
CA GLU A 53 -25.50 7.24 -1.45
C GLU A 53 -26.54 6.82 -0.39
N PRO A 54 -26.57 7.39 0.85
CA PRO A 54 -27.61 7.04 1.81
C PRO A 54 -29.05 7.30 1.32
N ASP A 55 -29.27 8.27 0.44
CA ASP A 55 -30.60 8.61 -0.09
C ASP A 55 -31.12 7.53 -1.05
N LEU A 56 -30.24 6.88 -1.82
CA LEU A 56 -30.63 5.79 -2.74
C LEU A 56 -31.06 4.53 -1.98
N LEU A 57 -30.37 4.19 -0.89
CA LEU A 57 -30.75 3.04 -0.05
C LEU A 57 -32.11 3.26 0.61
N VAL A 58 -32.36 4.46 1.15
CA VAL A 58 -33.65 4.82 1.77
C VAL A 58 -34.79 4.82 0.75
N ARG A 59 -34.56 5.37 -0.46
CA ARG A 59 -35.54 5.34 -1.55
C ARG A 59 -35.83 3.92 -2.02
N GLY A 60 -34.80 3.10 -2.17
CA GLY A 60 -34.96 1.70 -2.54
C GLY A 60 -35.77 0.92 -1.50
N GLN A 61 -35.50 1.11 -0.21
CA GLN A 61 -36.27 0.48 0.86
C GLN A 61 -37.74 0.91 0.83
N THR A 62 -37.98 2.20 0.61
CA THR A 62 -39.34 2.76 0.47
C THR A 62 -40.07 2.16 -0.73
N LEU A 63 -39.38 2.01 -1.87
CA LEU A 63 -39.92 1.37 -3.07
C LEU A 63 -40.26 -0.11 -2.83
N ALA A 64 -39.36 -0.87 -2.22
CA ALA A 64 -39.63 -2.26 -1.86
C ALA A 64 -40.85 -2.39 -0.93
N GLN A 65 -41.03 -1.43 -0.02
CA GLN A 65 -42.18 -1.42 0.89
C GLN A 65 -43.49 -1.05 0.18
N ALA A 66 -43.46 -0.09 -0.74
CA ALA A 66 -44.61 0.25 -1.58
C ALA A 66 -45.06 -0.94 -2.44
N LEU A 67 -44.11 -1.64 -3.09
CA LEU A 67 -44.39 -2.83 -3.89
C LEU A 67 -45.05 -3.95 -3.07
N ARG A 68 -44.69 -4.11 -1.79
CA ARG A 68 -45.37 -5.07 -0.89
C ARG A 68 -46.82 -4.66 -0.60
N GLN A 69 -47.08 -3.38 -0.40
CA GLN A 69 -48.43 -2.87 -0.14
C GLN A 69 -49.34 -3.03 -1.37
N GLU A 70 -48.77 -2.97 -2.57
CA GLU A 70 -49.47 -3.22 -3.84
C GLU A 70 -49.67 -4.72 -4.14
N GLY A 71 -49.16 -5.63 -3.30
CA GLY A 71 -49.23 -7.08 -3.53
C GLY A 71 -48.22 -7.61 -4.55
N ARG A 72 -47.29 -6.78 -5.04
CA ARG A 72 -46.21 -7.14 -5.98
C ARG A 72 -45.02 -7.74 -5.24
N VAL A 73 -45.25 -8.88 -4.60
CA VAL A 73 -44.31 -9.49 -3.65
C VAL A 73 -42.99 -9.89 -4.32
N GLU A 74 -43.01 -10.44 -5.55
CA GLU A 74 -41.79 -10.87 -6.25
C GLU A 74 -40.85 -9.70 -6.61
N GLU A 75 -41.43 -8.58 -7.07
CA GLU A 75 -40.65 -7.39 -7.40
C GLU A 75 -40.06 -6.75 -6.14
N ALA A 76 -40.84 -6.69 -5.07
CA ALA A 76 -40.34 -6.22 -3.78
C ALA A 76 -39.16 -7.07 -3.27
N GLN A 77 -39.20 -8.39 -3.49
CA GLN A 77 -38.09 -9.29 -3.16
C GLN A 77 -36.87 -9.03 -4.04
N THR A 78 -37.08 -8.80 -5.34
CA THR A 78 -35.98 -8.49 -6.28
C THR A 78 -35.29 -7.18 -5.90
N VAL A 79 -36.06 -6.14 -5.59
CA VAL A 79 -35.52 -4.85 -5.12
C VAL A 79 -34.80 -5.02 -3.78
N ALA A 80 -35.36 -5.78 -2.84
CA ALA A 80 -34.71 -6.04 -1.55
C ALA A 80 -33.38 -6.80 -1.71
N ALA A 81 -33.33 -7.81 -2.57
CA ALA A 81 -32.11 -8.57 -2.86
C ALA A 81 -31.05 -7.70 -3.55
N LEU A 82 -31.46 -6.83 -4.48
CA LEU A 82 -30.56 -5.84 -5.08
C LEU A 82 -30.04 -4.85 -4.04
N LEU A 83 -30.90 -4.36 -3.15
CA LEU A 83 -30.46 -3.48 -2.07
C LEU A 83 -29.52 -4.17 -1.12
N GLU A 84 -29.69 -5.46 -0.81
CA GLU A 84 -28.76 -6.22 0.02
C GLU A 84 -27.41 -6.42 -0.69
N ALA A 85 -27.42 -6.70 -1.99
CA ALA A 85 -26.19 -6.82 -2.78
C ALA A 85 -25.44 -5.49 -2.93
N VAL A 86 -26.17 -4.38 -2.99
CA VAL A 86 -25.61 -3.02 -3.11
C VAL A 86 -25.24 -2.45 -1.75
N ASN A 87 -25.95 -2.80 -0.67
CA ASN A 87 -25.74 -2.24 0.65
C ASN A 87 -24.36 -2.68 1.17
N PRO A 88 -23.36 -1.78 1.21
CA PRO A 88 -22.06 -2.08 1.74
C PRO A 88 -22.07 -2.02 3.27
N VAL A 89 -23.23 -2.25 3.93
CA VAL A 89 -23.31 -2.66 5.35
C VAL A 89 -22.79 -4.10 5.48
N THR A 90 -21.57 -4.25 4.97
CA THR A 90 -20.54 -5.16 5.39
C THR A 90 -20.40 -4.94 6.89
N GLN A 91 -20.58 -5.99 7.69
CA GLN A 91 -19.92 -6.00 8.99
C GLN A 91 -18.48 -5.52 8.77
N PRO A 92 -17.87 -4.71 9.64
CA PRO A 92 -16.44 -4.48 9.54
C PRO A 92 -15.76 -5.84 9.72
N ALA A 93 -15.54 -6.53 8.61
CA ALA A 93 -14.79 -7.76 8.54
C ALA A 93 -13.39 -7.33 8.95
N TYR A 94 -13.12 -7.58 10.21
CA TYR A 94 -11.93 -7.15 10.88
C TYR A 94 -10.82 -8.10 10.43
N LEU A 95 -9.83 -7.56 9.72
CA LEU A 95 -8.68 -8.31 9.25
C LEU A 95 -7.54 -8.20 10.26
N THR A 96 -6.89 -9.31 10.52
CA THR A 96 -5.63 -9.35 11.23
C THR A 96 -4.51 -8.76 10.37
N THR A 97 -3.49 -8.21 11.01
CA THR A 97 -2.26 -7.74 10.30
C THR A 97 -1.66 -8.78 9.33
N GLY A 98 -1.79 -10.08 9.62
CA GLY A 98 -1.30 -11.15 8.74
C GLY A 98 -2.16 -11.35 7.50
N GLU A 99 -3.48 -11.20 7.60
CA GLU A 99 -4.38 -11.26 6.45
C GLU A 99 -4.18 -10.06 5.53
N VAL A 100 -4.05 -8.86 6.10
CA VAL A 100 -3.75 -7.64 5.34
C VAL A 100 -2.42 -7.76 4.61
N ALA A 101 -1.39 -8.28 5.29
CA ALA A 101 -0.07 -8.49 4.71
C ALA A 101 -0.12 -9.42 3.49
N ARG A 102 -0.84 -10.56 3.59
CA ARG A 102 -1.01 -11.48 2.47
C ARG A 102 -1.81 -10.87 1.31
N ARG A 103 -2.84 -10.08 1.62
CA ARG A 103 -3.68 -9.45 0.60
C ARG A 103 -2.92 -8.40 -0.22
N ILE A 104 -2.08 -7.60 0.43
CA ILE A 104 -1.33 -6.50 -0.22
C ILE A 104 0.04 -6.96 -0.74
N GLY A 105 0.51 -8.16 -0.36
CA GLY A 105 1.84 -8.64 -0.77
C GLY A 105 3.00 -7.99 -0.01
N VAL A 106 2.79 -7.53 1.22
CA VAL A 106 3.82 -6.90 2.05
C VAL A 106 4.11 -7.70 3.31
N SER A 107 5.22 -7.39 3.99
CA SER A 107 5.51 -8.02 5.29
C SER A 107 4.51 -7.60 6.37
N ARG A 108 4.22 -8.50 7.32
CA ARG A 108 3.38 -8.18 8.50
C ARG A 108 3.91 -6.99 9.30
N GLN A 109 5.24 -6.87 9.41
CA GLN A 109 5.88 -5.77 10.13
C GLN A 109 5.63 -4.42 9.44
N THR A 110 5.61 -4.40 8.11
CA THR A 110 5.25 -3.22 7.32
C THR A 110 3.85 -2.74 7.66
N VAL A 111 2.87 -3.65 7.70
CA VAL A 111 1.48 -3.34 8.09
C VAL A 111 1.41 -2.77 9.50
N VAL A 112 2.11 -3.37 10.47
CA VAL A 112 2.18 -2.86 11.85
C VAL A 112 2.76 -1.45 11.89
N ASN A 113 3.82 -1.19 11.13
CA ASN A 113 4.45 0.12 11.05
C ASN A 113 3.51 1.17 10.44
N TRP A 114 2.73 0.81 9.41
CA TRP A 114 1.73 1.71 8.82
C TRP A 114 0.63 2.07 9.82
N VAL A 115 0.14 1.09 10.58
CA VAL A 115 -0.85 1.35 11.66
C VAL A 115 -0.25 2.26 12.74
N LYS A 116 1.00 2.02 13.16
CA LYS A 116 1.68 2.87 14.15
C LYS A 116 1.90 4.30 13.66
N LYS A 117 2.17 4.49 12.37
CA LYS A 117 2.33 5.80 11.73
C LYS A 117 1.00 6.49 11.43
N GLY A 118 -0.13 5.80 11.60
CA GLY A 118 -1.46 6.33 11.30
C GLY A 118 -1.82 6.33 9.80
N TRP A 119 -0.99 5.71 8.95
CA TRP A 119 -1.27 5.58 7.52
C TRP A 119 -2.35 4.54 7.21
N LEU A 120 -2.53 3.57 8.11
CA LEU A 120 -3.58 2.57 8.02
C LEU A 120 -4.41 2.56 9.29
N LYS A 121 -5.74 2.70 9.15
CA LYS A 121 -6.66 2.66 10.28
C LYS A 121 -6.67 1.26 10.89
N GLY A 122 -6.17 1.15 12.12
CA GLY A 122 -6.19 -0.10 12.89
C GLY A 122 -6.58 0.16 14.34
N ARG A 123 -7.25 -0.81 14.97
CA ARG A 123 -7.60 -0.77 16.40
C ARG A 123 -6.96 -1.97 17.11
N ARG A 124 -6.54 -1.75 18.35
CA ARG A 124 -6.02 -2.83 19.20
C ARG A 124 -7.17 -3.46 19.99
N ILE A 125 -7.38 -4.77 19.82
CA ILE A 125 -8.40 -5.55 20.53
C ILE A 125 -7.71 -6.80 21.08
N GLY A 126 -7.75 -7.00 22.41
CA GLY A 126 -7.13 -8.18 23.05
C GLY A 126 -5.64 -8.34 22.73
N GLY A 127 -4.90 -7.23 22.68
CA GLY A 127 -3.46 -7.23 22.36
C GLY A 127 -3.12 -7.37 20.87
N ARG A 128 -4.08 -7.72 20.01
CA ARG A 128 -3.90 -7.86 18.56
C ARG A 128 -4.30 -6.57 17.84
N ILE A 129 -3.61 -6.24 16.75
CA ILE A 129 -4.01 -5.15 15.85
C ILE A 129 -4.96 -5.72 14.81
N ILE A 130 -6.10 -5.06 14.68
CA ILE A 130 -7.21 -5.46 13.81
C ILE A 130 -7.59 -4.27 12.93
N ILE A 131 -7.79 -4.53 11.65
CA ILE A 131 -7.94 -3.52 10.59
C ILE A 131 -9.33 -3.71 9.97
N PRO A 132 -10.21 -2.69 9.97
CA PRO A 132 -11.48 -2.80 9.27
C PRO A 132 -11.25 -3.06 7.78
N ARG A 133 -11.99 -3.98 7.16
CA ARG A 133 -11.87 -4.25 5.72
C ARG A 133 -12.03 -3.00 4.85
N GLY A 134 -12.96 -2.12 5.21
CA GLY A 134 -13.17 -0.85 4.51
C GLY A 134 -11.98 0.12 4.58
N ALA A 135 -11.02 -0.08 5.50
CA ALA A 135 -9.78 0.70 5.50
C ALA A 135 -8.82 0.31 4.36
N LEU A 136 -9.14 -0.76 3.61
CA LEU A 136 -8.33 -1.24 2.49
C LEU A 136 -8.91 -0.86 1.12
N SER A 137 -10.07 -0.21 1.03
CA SER A 137 -10.69 0.11 -0.27
C SER A 137 -9.75 0.94 -1.16
N GLU A 138 -9.10 1.95 -0.58
CA GLU A 138 -8.10 2.78 -1.28
C GLU A 138 -6.91 1.97 -1.81
N PHE A 139 -6.53 0.89 -1.10
CA PHE A 139 -5.46 0.00 -1.54
C PHE A 139 -5.93 -0.96 -2.63
N ASP A 140 -7.17 -1.44 -2.55
CA ASP A 140 -7.74 -2.35 -3.55
C ASP A 140 -7.84 -1.66 -4.91
N ASP A 141 -8.25 -0.38 -4.95
CA ASP A 141 -8.30 0.42 -6.18
C ASP A 141 -6.90 0.59 -6.80
N LEU A 142 -5.92 0.91 -5.96
CA LEU A 142 -4.53 1.11 -6.38
C LEU A 142 -3.86 -0.20 -6.82
N LEU A 143 -4.15 -1.33 -6.15
CA LEU A 143 -3.69 -2.65 -6.58
C LEU A 143 -4.28 -3.03 -7.94
N THR A 144 -5.56 -2.72 -8.18
CA THR A 144 -6.20 -2.95 -9.47
C THR A 144 -5.51 -2.16 -10.59
N VAL A 145 -5.11 -0.91 -10.33
CA VAL A 145 -4.34 -0.10 -11.28
C VAL A 145 -2.95 -0.70 -11.52
N PHE A 146 -2.24 -1.13 -10.47
CA PHE A 146 -0.94 -1.78 -10.64
C PHE A 146 -1.04 -3.08 -11.42
N ASP A 147 -2.04 -3.92 -11.14
CA ASP A 147 -2.28 -5.14 -11.90
C ASP A 147 -2.56 -4.85 -13.38
N ALA A 148 -3.28 -3.78 -13.69
CA ALA A 148 -3.51 -3.34 -15.07
C ALA A 148 -2.21 -2.86 -15.75
N LEU A 149 -1.36 -2.12 -15.03
CA LEU A 149 -0.05 -1.66 -15.54
C LEU A 149 0.92 -2.83 -15.75
N ASP A 150 0.89 -3.83 -14.87
CA ASP A 150 1.71 -5.03 -14.99
C ASP A 150 1.18 -5.94 -16.11
N ALA A 151 -0.12 -5.95 -16.40
CA ALA A 151 -0.68 -6.70 -17.52
C ALA A 151 -0.17 -6.21 -18.88
N ASP A 152 0.10 -4.91 -19.02
CA ASP A 152 0.61 -4.32 -20.27
C ASP A 152 2.10 -4.60 -20.51
N ARG A 153 2.82 -5.09 -19.49
CA ARG A 153 4.26 -5.36 -19.59
C ARG A 153 4.53 -6.85 -19.40
N PRO A 154 5.02 -7.57 -20.41
CA PRO A 154 5.51 -8.93 -20.19
C PRO A 154 6.63 -8.90 -19.13
N PRO A 155 6.73 -9.94 -18.29
CA PRO A 155 7.79 -10.01 -17.28
C PRO A 155 9.15 -9.81 -17.95
N ALA A 156 10.02 -9.04 -17.29
CA ALA A 156 11.35 -8.76 -17.81
C ALA A 156 12.07 -10.09 -18.11
N THR A 157 12.67 -10.19 -19.29
CA THR A 157 13.40 -11.41 -19.65
C THR A 157 14.70 -11.51 -18.86
N ASP A 158 15.23 -12.73 -18.72
CA ASP A 158 16.53 -12.92 -18.05
C ASP A 158 17.63 -12.09 -18.72
N GLU A 159 17.57 -11.90 -20.04
CA GLU A 159 18.50 -11.06 -20.80
C GLU A 159 18.39 -9.58 -20.42
N GLU A 160 17.18 -9.04 -20.33
CA GLU A 160 16.95 -7.65 -19.90
C GLU A 160 17.39 -7.43 -18.45
N ILE A 161 17.07 -8.38 -17.56
CA ILE A 161 17.49 -8.33 -16.15
C ILE A 161 19.01 -8.34 -16.06
N ASN A 162 19.68 -9.24 -16.77
CA ASN A 162 21.14 -9.32 -16.76
C ASN A 162 21.77 -8.06 -17.37
N ALA A 163 21.27 -7.58 -18.50
CA ALA A 163 21.77 -6.36 -19.14
C ALA A 163 21.65 -5.13 -18.23
N ALA A 164 20.56 -5.01 -17.46
CA ALA A 164 20.36 -3.94 -16.49
C ALA A 164 21.31 -4.05 -15.29
N LEU A 165 21.64 -5.27 -14.85
CA LEU A 165 22.50 -5.51 -13.68
C LEU A 165 24.01 -5.53 -13.98
N GLU A 166 24.40 -5.79 -15.23
CA GLU A 166 25.81 -5.88 -15.66
C GLU A 166 26.70 -4.69 -15.27
N PRO A 167 26.26 -3.41 -15.36
CA PRO A 167 27.06 -2.27 -14.93
C PRO A 167 27.35 -2.29 -13.42
N GLU A 168 26.38 -2.70 -12.60
CA GLU A 168 26.51 -2.73 -11.14
C GLU A 168 27.33 -3.93 -10.67
N ARG A 169 27.13 -5.11 -11.28
CA ARG A 169 27.86 -6.34 -10.94
C ARG A 169 29.37 -6.20 -11.11
N ARG A 170 29.83 -5.41 -12.07
CA ARG A 170 31.27 -5.13 -12.26
C ARG A 170 31.92 -4.40 -11.09
N ASN A 171 31.13 -3.63 -10.34
CA ASN A 171 31.59 -2.89 -9.16
C ASN A 171 31.34 -3.66 -7.86
N TRP A 172 30.74 -4.85 -7.91
CA TRP A 172 30.52 -5.66 -6.73
C TRP A 172 31.82 -6.37 -6.32
N THR A 173 32.50 -5.79 -5.35
CA THR A 173 33.55 -6.50 -4.61
C THR A 173 32.92 -7.32 -3.51
N TRP A 174 32.98 -8.65 -3.64
CA TRP A 174 32.60 -9.56 -2.55
C TRP A 174 33.43 -9.24 -1.29
N VAL A 175 32.75 -8.76 -0.25
CA VAL A 175 33.37 -8.55 1.06
C VAL A 175 33.69 -9.92 1.66
N GLY A 176 34.96 -10.30 1.65
CA GLY A 176 35.42 -11.56 2.27
C GLY A 176 36.35 -12.44 1.43
N LYS A 177 36.68 -12.09 0.18
CA LYS A 177 37.69 -12.85 -0.58
C LYS A 177 39.09 -12.55 -0.03
N LYS A 178 39.62 -13.42 0.83
CA LYS A 178 41.04 -13.40 1.18
C LYS A 178 41.87 -13.64 -0.09
N ARG A 179 42.83 -12.75 -0.35
CA ARG A 179 43.82 -12.89 -1.41
C ARG A 179 44.77 -14.04 -1.12
#